data_AF-Q81VJ4-F1
#
_entry.id   AF-Q81VJ4-F1
#
_cell.length_a   1.000
_cell.length_b   1.000
_cell.length_c   1.000
_cell.angle_alpha   90.00
_cell.angle_beta   90.00
_cell.angle_gamma   90.00
#
_symmetry.space_group_name_H-M   'P 1'
#
loop_
_entity.id
_entity.type
_entity.pdbx_description
1 polymer ?
#
loop_
_entity_poly.entity_id
_entity_poly.type
_entity_poly.pdbx_seq_one_letter_code
_entity_poly.pdbx_strand_id
1 'polypeptide(L)'
;MDHHSYTTEEVAKRLKVSKLTVYDLIKKGELPSYRVGRQMRIDAADLEQYIKQMKTGKVQVTPVKNDSNSISNTCIISGQELTLDMLAKRIENRLPSSNILRAYQGSLTSLVKMYQGEGSIVSLHLFDGETGTYNVPYVKRILVGQPCTMINLLSRNVGFYVQKGNPKNIKTWADLSQSSIRFVNREKGSGIRVLVDEQLRIQNLNKERISGYEWEESNHLGVATQVANEKADVGVGSEKFSQIVNVDFIPIMKEQYDLVILKNKENEELIEVVKDILQSEEFHNELKAIGGYDMTKTGQIIYEIK
;
A
#
# COMPACT_ATOMS: atom_id res chain seq x y z
N MET A 1 24.94 13.87 15.83
CA MET A 1 24.93 12.59 16.56
C MET A 1 26.34 12.05 16.53
N ASP A 2 26.95 11.86 17.69
CA ASP A 2 28.32 11.33 17.77
C ASP A 2 28.33 9.88 17.30
N HIS A 3 29.10 9.59 16.25
CA HIS A 3 29.26 8.25 15.72
C HIS A 3 30.23 7.48 16.61
N HIS A 4 29.70 6.78 17.62
CA HIS A 4 30.51 6.04 18.59
C HIS A 4 30.79 4.61 18.09
N SER A 5 32.06 4.26 17.89
CA SER A 5 32.49 2.94 17.42
C SER A 5 33.60 2.34 18.28
N TYR A 6 33.57 1.01 18.40
CA TYR A 6 34.48 0.22 19.21
C TYR A 6 35.54 -0.47 18.37
N THR A 7 36.74 -0.61 18.91
CA THR A 7 37.76 -1.52 18.41
C THR A 7 37.41 -2.96 18.75
N THR A 8 38.01 -3.92 18.03
CA THR A 8 37.86 -5.35 18.34
C THR A 8 38.30 -5.71 19.76
N GLU A 9 39.24 -4.95 20.34
CA GLU A 9 39.70 -5.14 21.72
C GLU A 9 38.63 -4.72 22.74
N GLU A 10 37.99 -3.58 22.51
CA GLU A 10 36.92 -3.07 23.36
C GLU A 10 35.68 -3.97 23.29
N VAL A 11 35.34 -4.46 22.10
CA VAL A 11 34.27 -5.45 21.92
C VAL A 11 34.59 -6.75 22.65
N ALA A 12 35.82 -7.28 22.51
CA ALA A 12 36.24 -8.50 23.20
C ALA A 12 36.13 -8.34 24.73
N LYS A 13 36.59 -7.22 25.26
CA LYS A 13 36.50 -6.90 26.70
C LYS A 13 35.04 -6.77 27.16
N ARG A 14 34.18 -6.14 26.36
CA ARG A 14 32.77 -5.92 26.68
C ARG A 14 31.95 -7.20 26.66
N LEU A 15 32.17 -8.06 25.67
CA LEU A 15 31.52 -9.37 25.57
C LEU A 15 32.18 -10.43 26.46
N LYS A 16 33.32 -10.12 27.09
CA LYS A 16 34.15 -11.04 27.89
C LYS A 16 34.57 -12.29 27.11
N VAL A 17 35.00 -12.09 25.86
CA VAL A 17 35.48 -13.15 24.95
C VAL A 17 36.90 -12.82 24.46
N SER A 18 37.54 -13.78 23.78
CA SER A 18 38.84 -13.53 23.16
C SER A 18 38.74 -12.62 21.93
N LYS A 19 39.82 -11.87 21.61
CA LYS A 19 39.88 -11.09 20.36
C LYS A 19 39.68 -11.97 19.13
N LEU A 20 40.19 -13.22 19.17
CA LEU A 20 40.03 -14.19 18.08
C LEU A 20 38.55 -14.49 17.81
N THR A 21 37.75 -14.65 18.87
CA THR A 21 36.30 -14.86 18.77
C THR A 21 35.61 -13.69 18.08
N VAL A 22 36.00 -12.45 18.37
CA VAL A 22 35.46 -11.26 17.70
C VAL A 22 35.83 -11.24 16.21
N TYR A 23 37.05 -11.62 15.85
CA TYR A 23 37.45 -11.75 14.45
C TYR A 23 36.67 -12.84 13.71
N ASP A 24 36.40 -13.98 14.36
CA ASP A 24 35.60 -15.05 13.75
C ASP A 24 34.15 -14.62 13.51
N LEU A 25 33.54 -13.86 14.44
CA LEU A 25 32.19 -13.31 14.27
C LEU A 25 32.12 -12.33 13.08
N ILE A 26 33.12 -11.47 12.94
CA ILE A 26 33.24 -10.56 11.80
C ILE A 26 33.40 -11.35 10.50
N LYS A 27 34.27 -12.37 10.48
CA LYS A 27 34.53 -13.19 9.30
C LYS A 27 33.30 -13.98 8.85
N LYS A 28 32.48 -14.43 9.80
CA LYS A 28 31.19 -15.11 9.52
C LYS A 28 30.07 -14.17 9.10
N GLY A 29 30.29 -12.86 9.15
CA GLY A 29 29.29 -11.85 8.84
C GLY A 29 28.23 -11.65 9.93
N GLU A 30 28.45 -12.23 11.11
CA GLU A 30 27.52 -12.13 12.25
C GLU A 30 27.67 -10.80 13.02
N LEU A 31 28.83 -10.16 12.92
CA LEU A 31 29.09 -8.84 13.50
C LEU A 31 29.62 -7.88 12.40
N PRO A 32 28.80 -6.93 11.93
CA PRO A 32 29.23 -5.94 10.95
C PRO A 32 30.43 -5.13 11.45
N SER A 33 31.35 -4.81 10.54
CA SER A 33 32.53 -4.01 10.87
C SER A 33 33.07 -3.30 9.64
N TYR A 34 33.82 -2.22 9.89
CA TYR A 34 34.51 -1.45 8.86
C TYR A 34 35.96 -1.20 9.27
N ARG A 35 36.81 -0.84 8.30
CA ARG A 35 38.22 -0.55 8.56
C ARG A 35 38.46 0.94 8.70
N VAL A 36 39.23 1.30 9.72
CA VAL A 36 39.81 2.63 9.89
C VAL A 36 41.32 2.46 10.06
N GLY A 37 42.07 2.79 9.00
CA GLY A 37 43.50 2.51 8.93
C GLY A 37 43.82 1.02 9.03
N ARG A 38 44.66 0.64 10.00
CA ARG A 38 45.04 -0.76 10.27
C ARG A 38 44.12 -1.47 11.26
N GLN A 39 43.09 -0.79 11.78
CA GLN A 39 42.20 -1.32 12.82
C GLN A 39 40.78 -1.55 12.28
N MET A 40 40.12 -2.58 12.80
CA MET A 40 38.70 -2.83 12.57
C MET A 40 37.87 -2.06 13.61
N ARG A 41 36.74 -1.51 13.16
CA ARG A 41 35.76 -0.79 13.97
C ARG A 41 34.39 -1.46 13.85
N ILE A 42 33.66 -1.47 14.95
CA ILE A 42 32.30 -1.98 15.08
C ILE A 42 31.46 -0.85 15.63
N ASP A 43 30.37 -0.48 14.95
CA ASP A 43 29.48 0.55 15.47
C ASP A 43 28.76 0.08 16.73
N ALA A 44 28.48 1.02 17.63
CA ALA A 44 27.82 0.70 18.89
C ALA A 44 26.44 0.06 18.69
N ALA A 45 25.69 0.53 17.70
CA ALA A 45 24.38 -0.01 17.36
C ALA A 45 24.46 -1.48 16.88
N ASP A 46 25.42 -1.81 16.03
CA ASP A 46 25.62 -3.18 15.51
C ASP A 46 25.99 -4.15 16.64
N LEU A 47 26.84 -3.71 17.57
CA LEU A 47 27.21 -4.52 18.74
C LEU A 47 26.00 -4.76 19.66
N GLU A 48 25.17 -3.74 19.90
CA GLU A 48 23.96 -3.88 20.73
C GLU A 48 22.92 -4.79 20.08
N GLN A 49 22.76 -4.69 18.76
CA GLN A 49 21.87 -5.58 18.00
C GLN A 49 22.33 -7.04 18.06
N TYR A 50 23.63 -7.29 17.89
CA TYR A 50 24.20 -8.63 18.05
C TYR A 50 23.89 -9.24 19.43
N ILE A 51 24.08 -8.46 20.51
CA ILE A 51 23.76 -8.89 21.88
C ILE A 51 22.27 -9.18 22.03
N LYS A 52 21.39 -8.37 21.44
CA LYS A 52 19.93 -8.55 21.51
C LYS A 52 19.47 -9.84 20.82
N GLN A 53 20.08 -10.18 19.68
CA GLN A 53 19.77 -11.41 18.94
C GLN A 53 20.24 -12.68 19.68
N MET A 54 21.36 -12.62 20.39
CA MET A 54 21.93 -13.77 21.12
C MET A 54 21.28 -14.00 22.50
N LYS A 55 20.45 -13.08 22.99
CA LYS A 55 19.67 -13.28 24.22
C LYS A 55 18.58 -14.34 24.00
N THR A 56 18.86 -15.57 24.41
CA THR A 56 17.87 -16.65 24.46
C THR A 56 17.32 -16.77 25.88
N GLY A 57 16.10 -16.25 26.07
CA GLY A 57 15.37 -16.30 27.33
C GLY A 57 14.32 -15.19 27.40
N LYS A 58 13.05 -15.53 27.71
CA LYS A 58 12.00 -14.54 28.02
C LYS A 58 12.36 -13.84 29.33
N VAL A 59 13.14 -12.77 29.23
CA VAL A 59 13.30 -11.83 30.34
C VAL A 59 12.08 -10.93 30.33
N GLN A 60 11.20 -11.07 31.33
CA GLN A 60 10.25 -10.02 31.68
C GLN A 60 11.07 -8.77 32.01
N VAL A 61 11.08 -7.83 31.07
CA VAL A 61 11.67 -6.51 31.29
C VAL A 61 10.66 -5.73 32.12
N THR A 62 10.93 -5.54 33.40
CA THR A 62 10.36 -4.41 34.15
C THR A 62 10.65 -3.15 33.34
N PRO A 63 9.62 -2.40 32.89
CA PRO A 63 9.86 -1.26 32.02
C PRO A 63 10.66 -0.24 32.81
N VAL A 64 11.87 0.06 32.31
CA VAL A 64 12.51 1.34 32.58
C VAL A 64 11.46 2.39 32.24
N LYS A 65 11.20 3.29 33.19
CA LYS A 65 10.40 4.51 32.95
C LYS A 65 11.09 5.30 31.84
N ASN A 66 10.81 4.95 30.60
CA ASN A 66 10.80 5.92 29.52
C ASN A 66 9.68 6.88 29.86
N ASP A 67 10.00 8.17 29.83
CA ASP A 67 9.05 9.24 30.06
C ASP A 67 7.71 8.93 29.37
N SER A 68 6.70 8.76 30.21
CA SER A 68 5.32 8.49 29.86
C SER A 68 4.67 9.74 29.30
N ASN A 69 5.19 10.28 28.19
CA ASN A 69 4.55 11.32 27.41
C ASN A 69 4.88 11.10 25.91
N SER A 70 3.85 10.70 25.17
CA SER A 70 3.79 10.33 23.74
C SER A 70 4.20 8.88 23.39
N ILE A 71 3.30 7.93 23.65
CA ILE A 71 3.05 6.92 22.61
C ILE A 71 2.58 7.73 21.40
N SER A 72 3.45 7.96 20.42
CA SER A 72 2.98 8.54 19.16
C SER A 72 2.00 7.52 18.57
N ASN A 73 0.70 7.83 18.59
CA ASN A 73 -0.31 7.04 17.89
C ASN A 73 0.05 7.11 16.40
N THR A 74 0.76 6.08 15.94
CA THR A 74 1.20 6.02 14.54
C THR A 74 0.00 5.57 13.71
N CYS A 75 -0.52 6.48 12.90
CA CYS A 75 -1.61 6.20 11.98
C CYS A 75 -1.01 5.87 10.61
N ILE A 76 -1.14 4.62 10.16
CA ILE A 76 -0.68 4.21 8.84
C ILE A 76 -1.87 4.24 7.88
N ILE A 77 -1.78 5.09 6.86
CA ILE A 77 -2.75 5.16 5.77
C ILE A 77 -2.17 4.37 4.59
N SER A 78 -2.86 3.32 4.16
CA SER A 78 -2.40 2.45 3.07
C SER A 78 -3.27 2.54 1.82
N GLY A 79 -2.61 2.68 0.67
CA GLY A 79 -3.24 2.79 -0.64
C GLY A 79 -2.39 3.58 -1.63
N GLN A 80 -2.74 3.54 -2.91
CA GLN A 80 -1.96 4.15 -3.99
C GLN A 80 -2.59 5.43 -4.57
N GLU A 81 -3.79 5.81 -4.14
CA GLU A 81 -4.45 7.01 -4.64
C GLU A 81 -3.83 8.29 -4.06
N LEU A 82 -3.57 9.28 -4.92
CA LEU A 82 -2.96 10.57 -4.55
C LEU A 82 -3.79 11.33 -3.50
N THR A 83 -5.11 11.19 -3.53
CA THR A 83 -6.02 11.85 -2.58
C THR A 83 -5.79 11.42 -1.13
N LEU A 84 -5.15 10.27 -0.92
CA LEU A 84 -4.77 9.81 0.42
C LEU A 84 -3.63 10.63 1.03
N ASP A 85 -2.76 11.21 0.21
CA ASP A 85 -1.69 12.10 0.70
C ASP A 85 -2.28 13.43 1.19
N MET A 86 -3.34 13.92 0.53
CA MET A 86 -4.10 15.08 0.97
C MET A 86 -4.85 14.80 2.27
N LEU A 87 -5.51 13.63 2.35
CA LEU A 87 -6.17 13.18 3.57
C LEU A 87 -5.17 13.07 4.74
N ALA A 88 -4.00 12.48 4.50
CA ALA A 88 -2.93 12.35 5.50
C ALA A 88 -2.53 13.70 6.09
N LYS A 89 -2.25 14.69 5.23
CA LYS A 89 -1.90 16.06 5.65
C LYS A 89 -3.00 16.71 6.49
N ARG A 90 -4.28 16.49 6.14
CA ARG A 90 -5.41 17.04 6.89
C ARG A 90 -5.60 16.37 8.24
N ILE A 91 -5.39 15.06 8.32
CA ILE A 91 -5.41 14.32 9.59
C ILE A 91 -4.27 14.81 10.48
N GLU A 92 -3.06 14.97 9.96
CA GLU A 92 -1.90 15.49 10.70
C GLU A 92 -2.18 16.87 11.34
N ASN A 93 -2.85 17.76 10.60
CA ASN A 93 -3.25 19.08 11.11
C ASN A 93 -4.30 19.01 12.24
N ARG A 94 -5.19 18.02 12.23
CA ARG A 94 -6.26 17.87 13.23
C ARG A 94 -5.85 17.00 14.42
N LEU A 95 -4.87 16.11 14.22
CA LEU A 95 -4.32 15.20 15.21
C LEU A 95 -2.80 15.39 15.34
N PRO A 96 -2.31 16.54 15.83
CA PRO A 96 -0.89 16.88 15.84
C PRO A 96 -0.02 15.97 16.73
N SER A 97 -0.63 15.20 17.64
CA SER A 97 0.05 14.19 18.46
C SER A 97 0.16 12.81 17.78
N SER A 98 -0.44 12.65 16.60
CA SER A 98 -0.39 11.40 15.83
C SER A 98 0.71 11.47 14.77
N ASN A 99 1.45 10.37 14.60
CA ASN A 99 2.43 10.25 13.53
C ASN A 99 1.76 9.64 12.30
N ILE A 100 1.54 10.42 11.25
CA ILE A 100 0.83 9.96 10.05
C ILE A 100 1.83 9.42 9.03
N LEU A 101 1.72 8.13 8.69
CA LEU A 101 2.58 7.46 7.72
C LEU A 101 1.80 6.97 6.50
N ARG A 102 2.44 6.97 5.34
CA ARG A 102 1.88 6.46 4.08
C ARG A 102 2.51 5.12 3.70
N ALA A 103 1.66 4.17 3.32
CA ALA A 103 2.07 2.89 2.77
C ALA A 103 1.46 2.68 1.38
N TYR A 104 2.28 2.78 0.33
CA TYR A 104 1.85 2.66 -1.07
C TYR A 104 1.72 1.19 -1.50
N GLN A 105 0.63 0.55 -1.10
CA GLN A 105 0.34 -0.87 -1.36
C GLN A 105 -1.05 -1.05 -2.00
N GLY A 106 -1.23 -2.16 -2.73
CA GLY A 106 -2.50 -2.51 -3.36
C GLY A 106 -3.57 -2.93 -2.34
N SER A 107 -4.84 -2.73 -2.70
CA SER A 107 -5.98 -2.86 -1.79
C SER A 107 -6.09 -4.21 -1.08
N LEU A 108 -5.87 -5.34 -1.77
CA LEU A 108 -5.99 -6.66 -1.15
C LEU A 108 -4.85 -6.90 -0.15
N THR A 109 -3.62 -6.53 -0.52
CA THR A 109 -2.44 -6.61 0.36
C THR A 109 -2.64 -5.77 1.62
N SER A 110 -3.13 -4.54 1.47
CA SER A 110 -3.41 -3.64 2.59
C SER A 110 -4.52 -4.18 3.51
N LEU A 111 -5.57 -4.79 2.95
CA LEU A 111 -6.66 -5.35 3.74
C LEU A 111 -6.20 -6.56 4.58
N VAL A 112 -5.36 -7.42 4.01
CA VAL A 112 -4.75 -8.55 4.73
C VAL A 112 -3.85 -8.05 5.87
N LYS A 113 -3.07 -7.00 5.64
CA LYS A 113 -2.25 -6.37 6.69
C LYS A 113 -3.08 -5.78 7.82
N MET A 114 -4.20 -5.12 7.48
CA MET A 114 -5.14 -4.62 8.48
C MET A 114 -5.68 -5.74 9.37
N TYR A 115 -6.03 -6.89 8.78
CA TYR A 115 -6.45 -8.05 9.56
C TYR A 115 -5.36 -8.52 10.54
N GLN A 116 -4.09 -8.40 10.15
CA GLN A 116 -2.91 -8.74 10.96
C GLN A 116 -2.58 -7.66 12.02
N GLY A 117 -3.36 -6.58 12.11
CA GLY A 117 -3.13 -5.47 13.05
C GLY A 117 -2.17 -4.39 12.53
N GLU A 118 -1.84 -4.41 11.24
CA GLU A 118 -1.03 -3.38 10.59
C GLU A 118 -1.91 -2.42 9.77
N GLY A 119 -1.79 -1.12 10.00
CA GLY A 119 -2.57 -0.14 9.24
C GLY A 119 -3.77 0.38 10.02
N SER A 120 -3.95 1.70 9.99
CA SER A 120 -5.06 2.38 10.66
C SER A 120 -6.18 2.69 9.66
N ILE A 121 -5.81 3.13 8.46
CA ILE A 121 -6.73 3.42 7.37
C ILE A 121 -6.27 2.65 6.13
N VAL A 122 -7.14 1.83 5.56
CA VAL A 122 -6.87 1.11 4.31
C VAL A 122 -7.85 1.55 3.26
N SER A 123 -7.34 1.91 2.08
CA SER A 123 -8.21 2.22 0.96
C SER A 123 -8.44 1.02 0.03
N LEU A 124 -9.69 0.79 -0.36
CA LEU A 124 -10.11 -0.34 -1.17
C LEU A 124 -10.83 0.09 -2.44
N HIS A 125 -10.62 -0.70 -3.49
CA HIS A 125 -11.39 -0.68 -4.74
C HIS A 125 -11.43 -2.10 -5.34
N LEU A 126 -11.78 -3.08 -4.50
CA LEU A 126 -11.83 -4.49 -4.84
C LEU A 126 -13.21 -4.85 -5.41
N PHE A 127 -13.27 -5.19 -6.69
CA PHE A 127 -14.50 -5.64 -7.34
C PHE A 127 -14.78 -7.10 -7.00
N ASP A 128 -16.01 -7.40 -6.59
CA ASP A 128 -16.49 -8.77 -6.38
C ASP A 128 -17.38 -9.19 -7.55
N GLY A 129 -16.96 -10.24 -8.25
CA GLY A 129 -17.67 -10.70 -9.45
C GLY A 129 -18.94 -11.52 -9.17
N GLU A 130 -19.17 -11.95 -7.93
CA GLU A 130 -20.38 -12.69 -7.54
C GLU A 130 -21.52 -11.74 -7.21
N THR A 131 -21.23 -10.67 -6.47
CA THR A 131 -22.24 -9.67 -6.07
C THR A 131 -22.34 -8.50 -7.05
N GLY A 132 -21.33 -8.28 -7.89
CA GLY A 132 -21.26 -7.11 -8.78
C GLY A 132 -21.01 -5.79 -8.04
N THR A 133 -20.55 -5.85 -6.79
CA THR A 133 -20.31 -4.68 -5.94
C THR A 133 -18.84 -4.55 -5.57
N TYR A 134 -18.43 -3.37 -5.13
CA TYR A 134 -17.08 -3.14 -4.60
C TYR A 134 -17.01 -3.32 -3.08
N ASN A 135 -15.82 -3.71 -2.62
CA ASN A 135 -15.28 -3.60 -1.25
C ASN A 135 -15.99 -4.41 -0.14
N VAL A 136 -17.31 -4.25 0.03
CA VAL A 136 -18.08 -4.87 1.13
C VAL A 136 -17.88 -6.39 1.22
N PRO A 137 -17.92 -7.17 0.11
CA PRO A 137 -17.73 -8.62 0.19
C PRO A 137 -16.33 -9.01 0.70
N TYR A 138 -15.29 -8.30 0.27
CA TYR A 138 -13.91 -8.53 0.70
C TYR A 138 -13.71 -8.19 2.17
N VAL A 139 -14.23 -7.04 2.62
CA VAL A 139 -14.20 -6.64 4.03
C VAL A 139 -14.87 -7.69 4.91
N LYS A 140 -16.07 -8.14 4.53
CA LYS A 140 -16.81 -9.18 5.27
C LYS A 140 -16.07 -10.51 5.36
N ARG A 141 -15.35 -10.91 4.31
CA ARG A 141 -14.63 -12.19 4.23
C ARG A 141 -13.26 -12.15 4.92
N ILE A 142 -12.58 -11.01 4.92
CA ILE A 142 -11.22 -10.87 5.45
C ILE A 142 -11.21 -10.35 6.90
N LEU A 143 -11.97 -9.29 7.20
CA LEU A 143 -12.02 -8.69 8.54
C LEU A 143 -13.07 -9.37 9.45
N VAL A 144 -13.19 -10.70 9.35
CA VAL A 144 -14.17 -11.47 10.13
C VAL A 144 -13.91 -11.28 11.62
N GLY A 145 -14.94 -10.86 12.34
CA GLY A 145 -14.87 -10.63 13.79
C GLY A 145 -14.14 -9.36 14.21
N GLN A 146 -13.75 -8.49 13.27
CA GLN A 146 -13.18 -7.18 13.57
C GLN A 146 -14.19 -6.08 13.23
N PRO A 147 -14.74 -5.36 14.24
CA PRO A 147 -15.57 -4.19 14.00
C PRO A 147 -14.81 -3.17 13.15
N CYS A 148 -15.47 -2.65 12.11
CA CYS A 148 -14.89 -1.66 11.21
C CYS A 148 -15.96 -0.75 10.64
N THR A 149 -15.55 0.44 10.23
CA THR A 149 -16.36 1.36 9.43
C THR A 149 -15.75 1.50 8.05
N MET A 150 -16.61 1.61 7.03
CA MET A 150 -16.20 1.85 5.66
C MET A 150 -16.87 3.13 5.15
N ILE A 151 -16.05 4.09 4.72
CA ILE A 151 -16.48 5.43 4.31
C ILE A 151 -16.09 5.64 2.86
N ASN A 152 -17.01 6.13 2.02
CA ASN A 152 -16.67 6.42 0.63
C ASN A 152 -15.73 7.61 0.54
N LEU A 153 -14.63 7.44 -0.20
CA LEU A 153 -13.70 8.52 -0.52
C LEU A 153 -14.13 9.20 -1.81
N LEU A 154 -14.27 8.43 -2.89
CA LEU A 154 -14.66 8.90 -4.21
C LEU A 154 -15.10 7.74 -5.09
N SER A 155 -15.61 8.06 -6.27
CA SER A 155 -15.75 7.11 -7.37
C SER A 155 -15.08 7.64 -8.63
N ARG A 156 -14.64 6.76 -9.53
CA ARG A 156 -13.98 7.14 -10.78
C ARG A 156 -14.24 6.12 -11.88
N ASN A 157 -13.99 6.50 -13.13
CA ASN A 157 -14.07 5.56 -14.24
C ASN A 157 -12.79 4.71 -14.31
N VAL A 158 -12.97 3.42 -14.52
CA VAL A 158 -11.92 2.46 -14.84
C VAL A 158 -12.20 1.85 -16.20
N GLY A 159 -11.15 1.61 -16.97
CA GLY A 159 -11.30 1.22 -18.36
C GLY A 159 -10.00 0.75 -19.01
N PHE A 160 -10.10 0.42 -20.30
CA PHE A 160 -8.94 0.06 -21.10
C PHE A 160 -8.16 1.31 -21.50
N TYR A 161 -6.85 1.25 -21.34
CA TYR A 161 -5.92 2.07 -22.10
C TYR A 161 -5.64 1.35 -23.41
N VAL A 162 -5.80 2.05 -24.52
CA VAL A 162 -5.45 1.56 -25.86
C VAL A 162 -4.61 2.61 -26.58
N GLN A 163 -3.80 2.18 -27.54
CA GLN A 163 -3.05 3.10 -28.39
C GLN A 163 -4.00 4.09 -29.09
N LYS A 164 -3.48 5.29 -29.43
CA LYS A 164 -4.26 6.32 -30.11
C LYS A 164 -4.92 5.79 -31.40
N GLY A 165 -6.21 6.09 -31.55
CA GLY A 165 -7.03 5.59 -32.65
C GLY A 165 -7.45 4.13 -32.53
N ASN A 166 -7.03 3.43 -31.47
CA ASN A 166 -7.34 2.02 -31.20
C ASN A 166 -7.12 1.12 -32.44
N PRO A 167 -5.89 0.99 -32.95
CA PRO A 167 -5.60 0.31 -34.22
C PRO A 167 -5.96 -1.19 -34.20
N LYS A 168 -6.06 -1.79 -33.02
CA LYS A 168 -6.47 -3.18 -32.80
C LYS A 168 -7.98 -3.34 -32.56
N ASN A 169 -8.75 -2.24 -32.58
CA ASN A 169 -10.20 -2.21 -32.39
C ASN A 169 -10.68 -2.92 -31.11
N ILE A 170 -9.90 -2.80 -30.03
CA ILE A 170 -10.17 -3.42 -28.73
C ILE A 170 -11.34 -2.69 -28.07
N LYS A 171 -12.38 -3.39 -27.65
CA LYS A 171 -13.57 -2.77 -27.01
C LYS A 171 -14.03 -3.53 -25.78
N THR A 172 -13.76 -4.82 -25.72
CA THR A 172 -14.30 -5.74 -24.72
C THR A 172 -13.20 -6.65 -24.18
N TRP A 173 -13.47 -7.29 -23.04
CA TRP A 173 -12.56 -8.28 -22.47
C TRP A 173 -12.34 -9.49 -23.38
N ALA A 174 -13.34 -9.87 -24.19
CA ALA A 174 -13.22 -10.98 -25.15
C ALA A 174 -12.14 -10.72 -26.20
N ASP A 175 -11.91 -9.45 -26.56
CA ASP A 175 -10.87 -9.08 -27.54
C ASP A 175 -9.47 -9.45 -27.04
N LEU A 176 -9.24 -9.50 -25.71
CA LEU A 176 -7.94 -9.86 -25.13
C LEU A 176 -7.50 -11.30 -25.46
N SER A 177 -8.42 -12.17 -25.90
CA SER A 177 -8.10 -13.55 -26.28
C SER A 177 -7.51 -13.68 -27.69
N GLN A 178 -7.45 -12.59 -28.45
CA GLN A 178 -6.79 -12.60 -29.75
C GLN A 178 -5.28 -12.66 -29.56
N SER A 179 -4.61 -13.65 -30.19
CA SER A 179 -3.17 -13.88 -30.04
C SER A 179 -2.28 -12.70 -30.46
N SER A 180 -2.81 -11.75 -31.24
CA SER A 180 -2.10 -10.56 -31.71
C SER A 180 -2.15 -9.35 -30.78
N ILE A 181 -2.88 -9.44 -29.66
CA ILE A 181 -3.04 -8.38 -28.66
C ILE A 181 -2.12 -8.67 -27.47
N ARG A 182 -1.22 -7.73 -27.17
CA ARG A 182 -0.33 -7.75 -26.00
C ARG A 182 -0.96 -6.96 -24.87
N PHE A 183 -1.28 -7.66 -23.80
CA PHE A 183 -1.81 -7.08 -22.58
C PHE A 183 -0.68 -6.73 -21.60
N VAL A 184 -0.85 -5.66 -20.83
CA VAL A 184 -0.02 -5.33 -19.66
C VAL A 184 -0.92 -5.16 -18.44
N ASN A 185 -0.53 -5.80 -17.34
CA ASN A 185 -1.32 -5.92 -16.13
C ASN A 185 -0.79 -5.03 -15.00
N ARG A 186 -1.60 -4.88 -13.95
CA ARG A 186 -1.17 -4.35 -12.65
C ARG A 186 -0.64 -5.48 -11.77
N GLU A 187 0.15 -5.09 -10.78
CA GLU A 187 0.73 -6.01 -9.79
C GLU A 187 -0.35 -6.80 -9.04
N LYS A 188 -0.01 -8.04 -8.67
CA LYS A 188 -0.85 -8.88 -7.81
C LYS A 188 -1.18 -8.17 -6.49
N GLY A 189 -2.45 -8.25 -6.10
CA GLY A 189 -2.98 -7.57 -4.90
C GLY A 189 -3.51 -6.15 -5.13
N SER A 190 -3.29 -5.56 -6.32
CA SER A 190 -3.97 -4.31 -6.71
C SER A 190 -5.46 -4.57 -7.02
N GLY A 191 -6.32 -3.57 -6.83
CA GLY A 191 -7.74 -3.72 -7.15
C GLY A 191 -8.01 -3.86 -8.64
N ILE A 192 -7.17 -3.28 -9.49
CA ILE A 192 -7.23 -3.50 -10.95
C ILE A 192 -6.92 -4.96 -11.29
N ARG A 193 -5.91 -5.58 -10.66
CA ARG A 193 -5.63 -6.99 -10.91
C ARG A 193 -6.82 -7.87 -10.51
N VAL A 194 -7.43 -7.59 -9.35
CA VAL A 194 -8.65 -8.27 -8.91
C VAL A 194 -9.80 -8.06 -9.91
N LEU A 195 -10.01 -6.84 -10.40
CA LEU A 195 -11.01 -6.54 -11.42
C LEU A 195 -10.78 -7.34 -12.71
N VAL A 196 -9.55 -7.36 -13.23
CA VAL A 196 -9.19 -8.13 -14.43
C VAL A 196 -9.51 -9.60 -14.20
N ASP A 197 -9.04 -10.18 -13.10
CA ASP A 197 -9.20 -11.60 -12.82
C ASP A 197 -10.68 -12.00 -12.67
N GLU A 198 -11.49 -11.15 -12.03
CA GLU A 198 -12.94 -11.34 -11.93
C GLU A 198 -13.63 -11.24 -13.30
N GLN A 199 -13.27 -10.26 -14.13
CA GLN A 199 -13.88 -10.10 -15.45
C GLN A 199 -13.54 -11.27 -16.38
N LEU A 200 -12.31 -11.77 -16.35
CA LEU A 200 -11.93 -12.97 -17.09
C LEU A 200 -12.73 -14.19 -16.60
N ARG A 201 -12.88 -14.36 -15.28
CA ARG A 201 -13.65 -15.45 -14.68
C ARG A 201 -15.13 -15.39 -15.09
N ILE A 202 -15.78 -14.24 -14.94
CA ILE A 202 -17.20 -14.03 -15.28
C ILE A 202 -17.47 -14.37 -16.75
N GLN A 203 -16.53 -14.01 -17.63
CA GLN A 203 -16.67 -14.22 -19.08
C GLN A 203 -16.09 -15.56 -19.56
N ASN A 204 -15.63 -16.43 -18.64
CA ASN A 204 -15.01 -17.72 -18.95
C ASN A 204 -13.81 -17.60 -19.90
N LEU A 205 -13.04 -16.52 -19.78
CA LEU A 205 -11.84 -16.28 -20.55
C LEU A 205 -10.64 -16.92 -19.86
N ASN A 206 -9.88 -17.71 -20.63
CA ASN A 206 -8.69 -18.36 -20.13
C ASN A 206 -7.52 -17.37 -20.12
N LYS A 207 -6.99 -17.04 -18.94
CA LYS A 207 -5.87 -16.10 -18.76
C LYS A 207 -4.57 -16.56 -19.42
N GLU A 208 -4.35 -17.87 -19.55
CA GLU A 208 -3.17 -18.43 -20.21
C GLU A 208 -3.17 -18.17 -21.74
N ARG A 209 -4.33 -17.83 -22.32
CA ARG A 209 -4.45 -17.43 -23.73
C ARG A 209 -4.23 -15.94 -23.97
N ILE A 210 -4.11 -15.13 -22.92
CA ILE A 210 -3.88 -13.69 -23.03
C ILE A 210 -2.39 -13.43 -23.08
N SER A 211 -1.90 -12.96 -24.22
CA SER A 211 -0.49 -12.62 -24.40
C SER A 211 -0.09 -11.46 -23.48
N GLY A 212 0.95 -11.64 -22.68
CA GLY A 212 1.42 -10.63 -21.71
C GLY A 212 0.65 -10.57 -20.40
N TYR A 213 -0.24 -11.54 -20.11
CA TYR A 213 -1.01 -11.53 -18.85
C TYR A 213 -0.16 -11.47 -17.56
N GLU A 214 1.02 -12.11 -17.56
CA GLU A 214 1.98 -12.06 -16.44
C GLU A 214 2.94 -10.85 -16.50
N TRP A 215 2.85 -9.99 -17.52
CA TRP A 215 3.59 -8.73 -17.54
C TRP A 215 2.92 -7.73 -16.60
N GLU A 216 3.57 -7.44 -15.48
CA GLU A 216 3.05 -6.58 -14.43
C GLU A 216 3.77 -5.22 -14.38
N GLU A 217 3.00 -4.16 -14.12
CA GLU A 217 3.47 -2.83 -13.79
C GLU A 217 2.96 -2.43 -12.39
N SER A 218 3.75 -1.65 -11.66
CA SER A 218 3.51 -1.38 -10.23
C SER A 218 2.47 -0.29 -9.95
N ASN A 219 2.03 0.44 -10.97
CA ASN A 219 1.08 1.55 -10.84
C ASN A 219 0.36 1.84 -12.18
N HIS A 220 -0.71 2.64 -12.12
CA HIS A 220 -1.51 2.98 -13.30
C HIS A 220 -0.70 3.69 -14.40
N LEU A 221 0.21 4.59 -14.02
CA LEU A 221 1.05 5.33 -14.96
C LEU A 221 1.99 4.38 -15.70
N GLY A 222 2.56 3.37 -15.02
CA GLY A 222 3.37 2.33 -15.63
C GLY A 222 2.63 1.60 -16.74
N VAL A 223 1.43 1.07 -16.45
CA VAL A 223 0.55 0.41 -17.43
C VAL A 223 0.28 1.32 -18.63
N ALA A 224 -0.21 2.54 -18.37
CA ALA A 224 -0.55 3.48 -19.44
C ALA A 224 0.67 3.86 -20.29
N THR A 225 1.86 3.97 -19.70
CA THR A 225 3.12 4.26 -20.39
C THR A 225 3.56 3.11 -21.31
N GLN A 226 3.34 1.85 -20.92
CA GLN A 226 3.65 0.71 -21.80
C GLN A 226 2.75 0.67 -23.03
N VAL A 227 1.48 1.06 -22.88
CA VAL A 227 0.54 1.20 -24.01
C VAL A 227 0.91 2.40 -24.88
N ALA A 228 1.22 3.56 -24.27
CA ALA A 228 1.63 4.77 -24.98
C ALA A 228 2.89 4.56 -25.84
N ASN A 229 3.84 3.77 -25.33
CA ASN A 229 5.08 3.43 -26.05
C ASN A 229 4.92 2.23 -27.00
N GLU A 230 3.70 1.78 -27.26
CA GLU A 230 3.40 0.66 -28.19
C GLU A 230 4.08 -0.66 -27.83
N LYS A 231 4.56 -0.79 -26.58
CA LYS A 231 5.12 -2.05 -26.06
C LYS A 231 4.00 -3.01 -25.67
N ALA A 232 2.89 -2.48 -25.19
CA ALA A 232 1.61 -3.16 -25.02
C ALA A 232 0.57 -2.58 -25.98
N ASP A 233 -0.46 -3.36 -26.28
CA ASP A 233 -1.60 -2.93 -27.08
C ASP A 233 -2.77 -2.48 -26.18
N VAL A 234 -2.85 -3.02 -24.96
CA VAL A 234 -3.91 -2.72 -23.99
C VAL A 234 -3.46 -2.96 -22.55
N GLY A 235 -3.97 -2.14 -21.64
CA GLY A 235 -3.92 -2.34 -20.20
C GLY A 235 -5.16 -1.75 -19.51
N VAL A 236 -5.27 -1.88 -18.20
CA VAL A 236 -6.45 -1.40 -17.43
C VAL A 236 -6.03 -0.41 -16.36
N GLY A 237 -6.81 0.65 -16.19
CA GLY A 237 -6.60 1.59 -15.10
C GLY A 237 -7.62 2.72 -15.06
N SER A 238 -7.37 3.73 -14.22
CA SER A 238 -8.26 4.88 -14.06
C SER A 238 -8.14 5.87 -15.22
N GLU A 239 -9.27 6.46 -15.61
CA GLU A 239 -9.38 7.39 -16.74
C GLU A 239 -8.36 8.52 -16.69
N LYS A 240 -8.11 9.08 -15.50
CA LYS A 240 -7.23 10.24 -15.30
C LYS A 240 -5.83 10.07 -15.88
N PHE A 241 -5.23 8.88 -15.77
CA PHE A 241 -3.88 8.66 -16.31
C PHE A 241 -3.87 8.64 -17.85
N SER A 242 -4.97 8.28 -18.51
CA SER A 242 -5.02 8.31 -19.99
C SER A 242 -4.76 9.70 -20.57
N GLN A 243 -5.21 10.74 -19.86
CA GLN A 243 -5.04 12.13 -20.25
C GLN A 243 -3.58 12.60 -20.11
N ILE A 244 -2.85 12.02 -19.14
CA ILE A 244 -1.45 12.36 -18.86
C ILE A 244 -0.52 11.75 -19.92
N VAL A 245 -0.72 10.48 -20.29
CA VAL A 245 0.19 9.74 -21.18
C VAL A 245 -0.26 9.72 -22.65
N ASN A 246 -1.30 10.48 -22.98
CA ASN A 246 -1.84 10.62 -24.34
C ASN A 246 -2.17 9.26 -25.00
N VAL A 247 -2.90 8.41 -24.28
CA VAL A 247 -3.52 7.18 -24.83
C VAL A 247 -5.02 7.41 -25.02
N ASP A 248 -5.69 6.52 -25.74
CA ASP A 248 -7.16 6.53 -25.78
C ASP A 248 -7.70 5.65 -24.66
N PHE A 249 -8.87 6.04 -24.14
CA PHE A 249 -9.50 5.40 -22.99
C PHE A 249 -10.87 4.89 -23.35
N ILE A 250 -11.14 3.64 -22.99
CA ILE A 250 -12.45 3.01 -23.19
C ILE A 250 -13.02 2.67 -21.81
N PRO A 251 -14.02 3.42 -21.32
CA PRO A 251 -14.60 3.19 -20.01
C PRO A 251 -15.29 1.83 -19.95
N ILE A 252 -15.02 1.06 -18.89
CA ILE A 252 -15.63 -0.26 -18.66
C ILE A 252 -16.66 -0.17 -17.54
N MET A 253 -16.30 0.49 -16.45
CA MET A 253 -17.16 0.60 -15.29
C MET A 253 -16.77 1.77 -14.38
N LYS A 254 -17.62 2.02 -13.40
CA LYS A 254 -17.37 2.98 -12.33
C LYS A 254 -16.84 2.26 -11.11
N GLU A 255 -15.61 2.57 -10.74
CA GLU A 255 -14.91 2.06 -9.57
C GLU A 255 -15.29 2.86 -8.32
N GLN A 256 -15.64 2.16 -7.24
CA GLN A 256 -15.85 2.77 -5.92
C GLN A 256 -14.58 2.65 -5.09
N TYR A 257 -14.14 3.78 -4.54
CA TYR A 257 -12.94 3.88 -3.73
C TYR A 257 -13.34 4.24 -2.31
N ASP A 258 -13.16 3.30 -1.38
CA ASP A 258 -13.62 3.43 0.00
C ASP A 258 -12.46 3.32 0.99
N LEU A 259 -12.59 3.95 2.16
CA LEU A 259 -11.67 3.83 3.28
C LEU A 259 -12.25 2.87 4.31
N VAL A 260 -11.45 1.94 4.80
CA VAL A 260 -11.78 1.05 5.90
C VAL A 260 -10.93 1.44 7.11
N ILE A 261 -11.59 1.55 8.27
CA ILE A 261 -10.98 1.87 9.55
C ILE A 261 -11.52 0.91 10.61
N LEU A 262 -10.66 0.28 11.39
CA LEU A 262 -11.07 -0.60 12.49
C LEU A 262 -11.72 0.22 13.61
N LYS A 263 -12.86 -0.25 14.14
CA LYS A 263 -13.57 0.36 15.26
C LYS A 263 -13.03 -0.21 16.57
N ASN A 264 -11.99 0.43 17.08
CA ASN A 264 -11.44 0.18 18.40
C ASN A 264 -11.28 1.53 19.13
N LYS A 265 -11.01 1.50 20.45
CA LYS A 265 -10.89 2.70 21.27
C LYS A 265 -9.82 3.68 20.77
N GLU A 266 -8.77 3.17 20.15
CA GLU A 266 -7.65 3.97 19.63
C GLU A 266 -8.03 4.75 18.38
N ASN A 267 -8.98 4.25 17.58
CA ASN A 267 -9.40 4.83 16.32
C ASN A 267 -10.70 5.65 16.41
N GLU A 268 -11.36 5.75 17.58
CA GLU A 268 -12.63 6.49 17.71
C GLU A 268 -12.48 7.95 17.25
N GLU A 269 -11.44 8.64 17.71
CA GLU A 269 -11.14 10.01 17.30
C GLU A 269 -10.76 10.09 15.81
N LEU A 270 -9.95 9.12 15.33
CA LEU A 270 -9.53 9.06 13.93
C LEU A 270 -10.73 8.93 12.97
N ILE A 271 -11.71 8.09 13.31
CA ILE A 271 -12.91 7.87 12.50
C ILE A 271 -13.70 9.17 12.35
N GLU A 272 -13.93 9.90 13.44
CA GLU A 272 -14.66 11.16 13.39
C GLU A 272 -13.88 12.25 12.63
N VAL A 273 -12.57 12.35 12.86
CA VAL A 273 -11.70 13.27 12.11
C VAL A 273 -11.75 12.98 10.61
N VAL A 274 -11.66 11.71 10.21
CA VAL A 274 -11.73 11.31 8.80
C VAL A 274 -13.10 11.68 8.22
N LYS A 275 -14.20 11.36 8.91
CA LYS A 275 -15.55 11.71 8.46
C LYS A 275 -15.69 13.22 8.25
N ASP A 276 -15.27 14.02 9.21
CA ASP A 276 -15.36 15.48 9.14
C ASP A 276 -14.48 16.07 8.04
N ILE A 277 -13.28 15.51 7.81
CA ILE A 277 -12.42 15.93 6.69
C ILE A 277 -13.12 15.62 5.38
N LEU A 278 -13.60 14.39 5.21
CA LEU A 278 -14.22 13.96 3.96
C LEU A 278 -15.49 14.75 3.64
N GLN A 279 -16.24 15.21 4.65
CA GLN A 279 -17.44 16.01 4.48
C GLN A 279 -17.18 17.53 4.39
N SER A 280 -15.93 17.96 4.56
CA SER A 280 -15.59 19.39 4.55
C SER A 280 -15.61 19.98 3.13
N GLU A 281 -16.13 21.21 3.00
CA GLU A 281 -16.12 21.93 1.71
C GLU A 281 -14.70 22.11 1.16
N GLU A 282 -13.72 22.32 2.04
CA GLU A 282 -12.32 22.48 1.68
C GLU A 282 -11.79 21.24 0.95
N PHE A 283 -12.00 20.05 1.51
CA PHE A 283 -11.58 18.79 0.89
C PHE A 283 -12.32 18.51 -0.41
N HIS A 284 -13.64 18.77 -0.45
CA HIS A 284 -14.43 18.66 -1.67
C HIS A 284 -13.91 19.60 -2.77
N ASN A 285 -13.50 20.83 -2.44
CA ASN A 285 -12.97 21.78 -3.41
C ASN A 285 -11.61 21.33 -3.95
N GLU A 286 -10.74 20.76 -3.12
CA GLU A 286 -9.47 20.18 -3.59
C GLU A 286 -9.70 18.99 -4.53
N LEU A 287 -10.63 18.08 -4.20
CA LEU A 287 -10.99 16.95 -5.07
C LEU A 287 -11.60 17.43 -6.40
N LYS A 288 -12.44 18.47 -6.39
CA LYS A 288 -12.97 19.11 -7.61
C LYS A 288 -11.84 19.67 -8.48
N ALA A 289 -10.86 20.33 -7.89
CA ALA A 289 -9.73 20.90 -8.61
C ALA A 289 -8.87 19.84 -9.30
N ILE A 290 -8.79 18.64 -8.72
CA ILE A 290 -8.12 17.50 -9.35
C ILE A 290 -8.91 16.97 -10.56
N GLY A 291 -10.24 16.94 -10.45
CA GLY A 291 -11.14 16.48 -11.51
C GLY A 291 -11.12 14.96 -11.74
N GLY A 292 -12.07 14.47 -12.53
CA GLY A 292 -12.18 13.05 -12.89
C GLY A 292 -12.75 12.14 -11.81
N TYR A 293 -13.30 12.71 -10.73
CA TYR A 293 -13.94 11.97 -9.65
C TYR A 293 -15.42 12.33 -9.52
N ASP A 294 -16.24 11.33 -9.18
CA ASP A 294 -17.57 11.53 -8.64
C ASP A 294 -17.51 11.52 -7.11
N MET A 295 -17.98 12.60 -6.50
CA MET A 295 -17.98 12.83 -5.05
C MET A 295 -19.38 12.80 -4.42
N THR A 296 -20.39 12.31 -5.15
CA THR A 296 -21.79 12.30 -4.68
C THR A 296 -21.96 11.58 -3.33
N LYS A 297 -21.09 10.61 -3.05
CA LYS A 297 -21.10 9.82 -1.81
C LYS A 297 -19.90 10.09 -0.89
N THR A 298 -19.01 11.01 -1.24
CA THR A 298 -17.80 11.27 -0.44
C THR A 298 -18.18 11.60 1.01
N GLY A 299 -17.53 10.93 1.96
CA GLY A 299 -17.79 11.07 3.39
C GLY A 299 -18.99 10.31 3.92
N GLN A 300 -19.74 9.57 3.10
CA GLN A 300 -20.83 8.71 3.54
C GLN A 300 -20.32 7.35 4.02
N ILE A 301 -20.88 6.84 5.13
CA ILE A 301 -20.64 5.48 5.60
C ILE A 301 -21.37 4.52 4.66
N ILE A 302 -20.61 3.66 3.97
CA ILE A 302 -21.13 2.66 3.03
C ILE A 302 -21.42 1.33 3.73
N TYR A 303 -20.65 1.03 4.78
CA TYR A 303 -20.80 -0.20 5.53
C TYR A 303 -20.25 -0.04 6.96
N GLU A 304 -20.88 -0.71 7.91
CA GLU A 304 -20.45 -0.72 9.30
C GLU A 304 -20.66 -2.12 9.92
N ILE A 305 -19.61 -2.64 10.55
CA ILE A 305 -19.68 -3.82 11.43
C ILE A 305 -19.69 -3.29 12.87
N LYS A 306 -20.72 -3.67 13.62
CA LYS A 306 -20.84 -3.38 15.05
C LYS A 306 -20.19 -4.47 15.87
#